data_AF-A0A084ZHR6-F1
#
_entry.id   AF-A0A084ZHR6-F1
#
_cell.length_a   1.000
_cell.length_b   1.000
_cell.length_c   1.000
_cell.angle_alpha   90.00
_cell.angle_beta   90.00
_cell.angle_gamma   90.00
#
_symmetry.space_group_name_H-M   'P 1'
#
loop_
_entity.id
_entity.type
_entity.pdbx_description
1 polymer ?
#
loop_
_entity_poly.entity_id
_entity_poly.type
_entity_poly.pdbx_seq_one_letter_code
_entity_poly.pdbx_strand_id
1 'polypeptide(L)'
;MATNDFKPFATGAGANVTSQADWESLPALPTGFTAGKASSAQVNKALRQPSTIAAMVGQFIANANLDALDNGDLDTLVENFTNSLIANLG
;
A
#
# COMPACT_ATOMS: atom_id res chain seq x y z
N MET A 1 19.98 -2.04 9.01
CA MET A 1 18.92 -2.78 8.30
C MET A 1 18.48 -1.91 7.15
N ALA A 2 18.14 -2.52 6.02
CA ALA A 2 17.58 -1.77 4.90
C ALA A 2 16.25 -1.12 5.29
N THR A 3 15.93 -0.01 4.62
CA THR A 3 14.83 0.89 4.94
C THR A 3 13.65 0.63 4.01
N ASN A 4 12.44 0.66 4.56
CA ASN A 4 11.20 0.69 3.79
C ASN A 4 10.43 1.94 4.19
N ASP A 5 10.35 2.93 3.32
CA ASP A 5 9.63 4.19 3.60
C ASP A 5 8.13 4.12 3.28
N PHE A 6 7.69 3.13 2.50
CA PHE A 6 6.27 2.94 2.21
C PHE A 6 5.53 2.40 3.43
N LYS A 7 4.67 3.22 4.02
CA LYS A 7 3.92 2.87 5.24
C LYS A 7 2.49 2.47 4.93
N PRO A 8 1.98 1.39 5.55
CA PRO A 8 0.58 1.03 5.41
C PRO A 8 -0.28 2.07 6.16
N PHE A 9 -1.31 2.59 5.51
CA PHE A 9 -2.18 3.60 6.11
C PHE A 9 -3.38 2.97 6.82
N ALA A 10 -3.78 3.59 7.93
CA ALA A 10 -4.96 3.21 8.70
C ALA A 10 -5.02 1.74 9.13
N THR A 11 -3.92 1.02 9.37
CA THR A 11 -3.96 -0.41 9.78
C THR A 11 -4.02 -0.66 11.29
N GLY A 12 -3.94 0.39 12.10
CA GLY A 12 -3.97 0.29 13.56
C GLY A 12 -5.29 -0.26 14.12
N ALA A 13 -5.22 -0.80 15.33
CA ALA A 13 -6.39 -1.23 16.08
C ALA A 13 -7.39 -0.08 16.24
N GLY A 14 -8.67 -0.33 15.97
CA GLY A 14 -9.72 0.69 16.04
C GLY A 14 -9.73 1.72 14.91
N ALA A 15 -8.90 1.55 13.86
CA ALA A 15 -8.93 2.45 12.72
C ALA A 15 -10.32 2.47 12.05
N ASN A 16 -10.86 3.67 11.84
CA ASN A 16 -12.15 3.89 11.20
C ASN A 16 -12.08 3.53 9.71
N VAL A 17 -12.40 2.29 9.36
CA VAL A 17 -12.29 1.76 8.00
C VAL A 17 -13.49 0.90 7.68
N THR A 18 -14.11 1.17 6.52
CA THR A 18 -15.23 0.38 6.00
C THR A 18 -14.84 -1.10 5.91
N SER A 19 -15.75 -1.98 6.33
CA SER A 19 -15.53 -3.43 6.28
C SER A 19 -15.31 -3.90 4.84
N GLN A 20 -14.72 -5.09 4.64
CA GLN A 20 -14.51 -5.61 3.28
C GLN A 20 -15.85 -5.85 2.56
N ALA A 21 -16.81 -6.47 3.24
CA ALA A 21 -18.13 -6.75 2.66
C ALA A 21 -18.87 -5.46 2.27
N ASP A 22 -18.86 -4.44 3.16
CA ASP A 22 -19.50 -3.15 2.86
C ASP A 22 -18.79 -2.44 1.70
N TRP A 23 -17.45 -2.52 1.63
CA TRP A 23 -16.66 -1.95 0.55
C TRP A 23 -16.99 -2.57 -0.81
N GLU A 24 -17.08 -3.91 -0.88
CA GLU A 24 -17.43 -4.63 -2.11
C GLU A 24 -18.87 -4.37 -2.55
N SER A 25 -19.78 -4.12 -1.60
CA SER A 25 -21.16 -3.76 -1.89
C SER A 25 -21.35 -2.27 -2.24
N LEU A 26 -20.33 -1.44 -2.08
CA LEU A 26 -20.43 0.00 -2.22
C LEU A 26 -20.67 0.39 -3.69
N PRO A 27 -21.77 1.09 -4.03
CA PRO A 27 -22.05 1.50 -5.41
C PRO A 27 -20.98 2.41 -6.02
N ALA A 28 -20.22 3.12 -5.18
CA ALA A 28 -19.11 3.98 -5.57
C ALA A 28 -17.79 3.22 -5.83
N LEU A 29 -17.70 1.92 -5.54
CA LEU A 29 -16.49 1.13 -5.80
C LEU A 29 -16.07 1.17 -7.29
N PRO A 30 -16.97 0.93 -8.27
CA PRO A 30 -16.59 0.98 -9.69
C PRO A 30 -16.41 2.39 -10.26
N THR A 31 -17.08 3.41 -9.69
CA THR A 31 -17.16 4.76 -10.28
C THR A 31 -16.40 5.82 -9.49
N GLY A 32 -15.95 5.50 -8.28
CA GLY A 32 -15.42 6.46 -7.31
C GLY A 32 -16.51 7.32 -6.66
N PHE A 33 -16.10 8.19 -5.74
CA PHE A 33 -16.98 9.19 -5.13
C PHE A 33 -17.17 10.36 -6.10
N THR A 34 -18.33 10.43 -6.75
CA THR A 34 -18.60 11.43 -7.81
C THR A 34 -19.22 12.72 -7.27
N ALA A 35 -20.12 12.62 -6.30
CA ALA A 35 -20.80 13.76 -5.68
C ALA A 35 -21.12 13.46 -4.20
N GLY A 36 -21.35 14.52 -3.42
CA GLY A 36 -21.60 14.41 -1.99
C GLY A 36 -20.32 14.27 -1.16
N LYS A 37 -20.46 13.89 0.11
CA LYS A 37 -19.34 13.71 1.04
C LYS A 37 -18.95 12.23 1.10
N ALA A 38 -17.70 11.92 0.76
CA ALA A 38 -17.14 10.59 1.03
C ALA A 38 -17.00 10.40 2.55
N SER A 39 -17.46 9.26 3.07
CA SER A 39 -17.26 8.94 4.49
C SER A 39 -15.76 8.74 4.76
N SER A 40 -15.27 9.26 5.90
CA SER A 40 -13.87 9.05 6.32
C SER A 40 -13.51 7.56 6.42
N ALA A 41 -14.48 6.69 6.77
CA ALA A 41 -14.27 5.25 6.78
C ALA A 41 -13.98 4.67 5.39
N GLN A 42 -14.68 5.19 4.37
CA GLN A 42 -14.54 4.76 2.98
C GLN A 42 -13.26 5.32 2.36
N VAL A 43 -12.91 6.58 2.66
CA VAL A 43 -11.63 7.17 2.24
C VAL A 43 -10.45 6.42 2.86
N ASN A 44 -10.52 6.11 4.16
CA ASN A 44 -9.49 5.32 4.80
C ASN A 44 -9.38 3.91 4.19
N LYS A 45 -10.50 3.29 3.79
CA LYS A 45 -10.48 2.00 3.08
C LYS A 45 -9.79 2.11 1.72
N ALA A 46 -10.15 3.13 0.93
CA ALA A 46 -9.58 3.41 -0.38
C ALA A 46 -8.07 3.69 -0.33
N LEU A 47 -7.58 4.34 0.73
CA LEU A 47 -6.15 4.60 0.95
C LEU A 47 -5.41 3.39 1.55
N ARG A 48 -6.06 2.64 2.46
CA ARG A 48 -5.47 1.46 3.11
C ARG A 48 -5.09 0.39 2.08
N GLN A 49 -5.95 0.12 1.09
CA GLN A 49 -5.69 -0.92 0.09
C GLN A 49 -4.35 -0.73 -0.66
N PRO A 50 -4.11 0.38 -1.38
CA PRO A 50 -2.86 0.58 -2.11
C PRO A 50 -1.66 0.77 -1.18
N SER A 51 -1.79 1.53 -0.08
CA SER A 51 -0.67 1.74 0.85
C SER A 51 -0.20 0.45 1.53
N THR A 52 -1.12 -0.48 1.81
CA THR A 52 -0.76 -1.80 2.35
C THR A 52 0.04 -2.62 1.33
N ILE A 53 -0.34 -2.58 0.05
CA ILE A 53 0.41 -3.26 -1.01
C ILE A 53 1.79 -2.62 -1.19
N ALA A 54 1.89 -1.28 -1.23
CA ALA A 54 3.15 -0.57 -1.34
C ALA A 54 4.11 -0.92 -0.17
N ALA A 55 3.60 -0.89 1.06
CA ALA A 55 4.37 -1.25 2.24
C ALA A 55 4.84 -2.72 2.21
N MET A 56 4.00 -3.63 1.71
CA MET A 56 4.34 -5.05 1.57
C MET A 56 5.44 -5.27 0.53
N VAL A 57 5.38 -4.59 -0.62
CA VAL A 57 6.45 -4.61 -1.63
C VAL A 57 7.74 -4.01 -1.08
N GLY A 58 7.68 -2.84 -0.45
CA GLY A 58 8.87 -2.22 0.16
C GLY A 58 9.49 -3.09 1.25
N GLN A 59 8.67 -3.79 2.04
CA GLN A 59 9.18 -4.72 3.05
C GLN A 59 9.83 -5.96 2.41
N PHE A 60 9.29 -6.44 1.29
CA PHE A 60 9.90 -7.53 0.53
C PHE A 60 11.31 -7.15 0.04
N ILE A 61 11.49 -5.93 -0.47
CA ILE A 61 12.79 -5.37 -0.85
C ILE A 61 13.73 -5.29 0.36
N ALA A 62 13.27 -4.72 1.47
CA ALA A 62 14.05 -4.59 2.69
C ALA A 62 14.52 -5.94 3.28
N ASN A 63 13.72 -7.00 3.13
CA ASN A 63 14.08 -8.35 3.55
C ASN A 63 15.27 -8.92 2.74
N ALA A 64 15.52 -8.41 1.53
CA ALA A 64 16.70 -8.73 0.73
C ALA A 64 17.92 -7.85 1.05
N ASN A 65 17.88 -7.06 2.13
CA ASN A 65 18.90 -6.06 2.52
C ASN A 65 19.09 -4.93 1.49
N LEU A 66 18.05 -4.57 0.74
CA LEU A 66 18.02 -3.46 -0.20
C LEU A 66 17.01 -2.41 0.25
N ASP A 67 17.27 -1.13 -0.02
CA ASP A 67 16.37 -0.05 0.41
C ASP A 67 15.17 0.12 -0.53
N ALA A 68 14.01 0.44 0.04
CA ALA A 68 12.80 0.89 -0.64
C ALA A 68 12.45 2.30 -0.14
N LEU A 69 13.07 3.31 -0.76
CA LEU A 69 12.96 4.72 -0.36
C LEU A 69 11.84 5.42 -1.13
N ASP A 70 11.07 6.28 -0.44
CA ASP A 70 10.05 7.15 -1.03
C ASP A 70 10.66 8.52 -1.34
N ASN A 71 11.62 8.55 -2.27
CA ASN A 71 12.40 9.74 -2.63
C ASN A 71 12.28 10.14 -4.11
N GLY A 72 11.43 9.46 -4.87
CA GLY A 72 11.20 9.70 -6.30
C GLY A 72 12.19 9.04 -7.26
N ASP A 73 13.18 8.30 -6.77
CA ASP A 73 14.10 7.52 -7.62
C ASP A 73 13.47 6.17 -8.00
N LEU A 74 12.68 6.21 -9.08
CA LEU A 74 11.98 5.03 -9.58
C LEU A 74 12.95 3.96 -10.12
N ASP A 75 14.05 4.36 -10.74
CA ASP A 75 15.00 3.43 -11.37
C ASP A 75 15.68 2.56 -10.31
N THR A 76 16.18 3.18 -9.24
CA THR A 76 16.76 2.44 -8.09
C THR A 76 15.72 1.55 -7.41
N LEU A 77 14.47 2.02 -7.27
CA LEU A 77 13.39 1.22 -6.67
C LEU A 77 13.07 -0.03 -7.50
N VAL A 78 13.05 0.08 -8.82
CA VAL A 78 12.84 -1.05 -9.75
C VAL A 78 14.02 -2.02 -9.73
N GLU A 79 15.25 -1.51 -9.71
CA GLU A 79 16.46 -2.33 -9.57
C GLU A 79 16.42 -3.15 -8.27
N ASN A 80 16.15 -2.47 -7.15
CA ASN A 80 16.08 -3.13 -5.85
C ASN A 80 14.95 -4.16 -5.76
N PHE A 81 13.79 -3.87 -6.36
CA PHE A 81 12.71 -4.84 -6.48
C PHE A 81 13.14 -6.08 -7.27
N THR A 82 13.77 -5.89 -8.43
CA THR A 82 14.25 -7.00 -9.28
C THR A 82 15.29 -7.86 -8.57
N ASN A 83 16.26 -7.22 -7.91
CA ASN A 83 17.30 -7.92 -7.15
C ASN A 83 16.69 -8.70 -5.97
N SER A 84 15.69 -8.14 -5.29
CA SER A 84 14.98 -8.85 -4.21
C SER A 84 14.25 -10.10 -4.70
N LEU A 85 13.68 -10.08 -5.91
CA LEU A 85 13.03 -11.27 -6.50
C LEU A 85 14.05 -12.35 -6.82
N ILE A 86 15.18 -11.99 -7.45
CA ILE A 86 16.25 -12.93 -7.78
C ILE A 86 16.80 -13.59 -6.51
N ALA A 87 17.04 -12.82 -5.45
CA ALA A 87 17.58 -13.34 -4.20
C ALA A 87 16.65 -14.30 -3.45
N ASN A 88 15.33 -14.21 -3.63
CA ASN A 88 14.33 -15.02 -2.91
C ASN A 88 13.75 -16.18 -3.74
N LEU A 89 13.90 -16.15 -5.06
CA LEU A 89 13.34 -17.15 -5.98
C LEU A 89 14.41 -17.92 -6.78
N GLY A 90 15.66 -17.44 -6.74
CA GLY A 90 16.82 -18.05 -7.40
C GLY A 90 17.58 -19.03 -6.53
#